data_AF-A0A2K6NF20-F1
#
_entry.id   AF-A0A2K6NF20-F1
#
_cell.length_a   1.000
_cell.length_b   1.000
_cell.length_c   1.000
_cell.angle_alpha   90.00
_cell.angle_beta   90.00
_cell.angle_gamma   90.00
#
_symmetry.space_group_name_H-M   'P 1'
#
loop_
_entity.id
_entity.type
_entity.pdbx_description
1 polymer ?
#
loop_
_entity_poly.entity_id
_entity_poly.type
_entity_poly.pdbx_seq_one_letter_code
_entity_poly.pdbx_strand_id
1 'polypeptide(L)'
;MGQQISDQTQLVINKLPEKVAKHVTLVRESGSLTYEEFLGRVAELNDVTAKVASGQEKHLLFEVQPGSDSSAFWKVVVRVVWILFYTHCG
;
A
#
# COMPACT_ATOMS: atom_id res chain seq x y z
N MET A 1 -11.59 -26.53 2.58
CA MET A 1 -12.76 -25.61 2.66
C MET A 1 -12.58 -24.31 1.85
N GLY A 2 -11.38 -23.88 1.44
CA GLY A 2 -11.18 -22.60 0.71
C GLY A 2 -11.64 -22.57 -0.77
N GLN A 3 -11.73 -23.72 -1.45
CA GLN A 3 -12.07 -23.79 -2.87
C GLN A 3 -13.54 -23.40 -3.16
N GLN A 4 -14.47 -23.87 -2.32
CA GLN A 4 -15.91 -23.64 -2.48
C GLN A 4 -16.29 -22.15 -2.37
N ILE A 5 -15.54 -21.37 -1.58
CA ILE A 5 -15.75 -19.92 -1.42
C ILE A 5 -15.22 -19.16 -2.65
N SER A 6 -14.10 -19.62 -3.23
CA SER A 6 -13.56 -19.05 -4.46
C SER A 6 -14.52 -19.23 -5.63
N ASP A 7 -15.10 -20.44 -5.76
CA ASP A 7 -16.04 -20.76 -6.84
C ASP A 7 -17.36 -19.97 -6.74
N GLN A 8 -17.90 -19.80 -5.52
CA GLN A 8 -19.08 -18.97 -5.28
C GLN A 8 -18.81 -17.49 -5.57
N THR A 9 -17.64 -16.99 -5.20
CA THR A 9 -17.25 -15.59 -5.45
C THR A 9 -17.11 -15.33 -6.95
N GLN A 10 -16.50 -16.26 -7.69
CA GLN A 10 -16.34 -16.16 -9.14
C GLN A 10 -17.67 -16.15 -9.88
N LEU A 11 -18.63 -16.97 -9.43
CA LEU A 11 -20.00 -17.01 -9.96
C LEU A 11 -20.76 -15.69 -9.77
N VAL A 12 -20.55 -14.99 -8.65
CA VAL A 12 -21.18 -13.68 -8.40
C VAL A 12 -20.53 -12.59 -9.25
N ILE A 13 -19.21 -12.61 -9.43
CA ILE A 13 -18.49 -11.66 -10.27
C ILE A 13 -18.93 -11.76 -11.74
N ASN A 14 -19.15 -12.97 -12.24
CA ASN A 14 -19.59 -13.21 -13.62
C ASN A 14 -21.03 -12.75 -13.90
N LYS A 15 -21.84 -12.47 -12.87
CA LYS A 15 -23.20 -11.94 -13.00
C LYS A 15 -23.27 -10.42 -12.92
N LEU A 16 -22.15 -9.75 -12.61
CA LEU A 16 -22.10 -8.29 -12.52
C LEU A 16 -21.91 -7.66 -13.91
N PRO A 17 -22.40 -6.43 -14.12
CA PRO A 17 -22.08 -5.66 -15.32
C PRO A 17 -20.56 -5.56 -15.53
N GLU A 18 -20.09 -5.68 -16.77
CA GLU A 18 -18.66 -5.83 -17.11
C GLU A 18 -17.76 -4.74 -16.50
N LYS A 19 -18.26 -3.49 -16.43
CA LYS A 19 -17.55 -2.38 -15.78
C LYS A 19 -17.34 -2.63 -14.28
N VAL A 20 -18.34 -3.17 -13.59
CA VAL A 20 -18.28 -3.47 -12.16
C VAL A 20 -17.38 -4.67 -11.91
N ALA A 21 -17.46 -5.71 -12.74
CA ALA A 21 -16.59 -6.89 -12.65
C ALA A 21 -15.10 -6.50 -12.77
N LYS A 22 -14.75 -5.62 -13.72
CA LYS A 22 -13.37 -5.11 -13.85
C LYS A 22 -12.90 -4.36 -12.61
N HIS A 23 -13.75 -3.51 -12.01
CA HIS A 23 -13.40 -2.80 -10.78
C HIS A 23 -13.26 -3.76 -9.59
N VAL A 24 -14.11 -4.77 -9.47
CA VAL A 24 -14.02 -5.79 -8.40
C VAL A 24 -12.74 -6.62 -8.55
N THR A 25 -12.35 -6.97 -9.78
CA THR A 25 -11.07 -7.65 -10.04
C THR A 25 -9.88 -6.76 -9.66
N LEU A 26 -9.86 -5.50 -10.08
CA LEU A 26 -8.80 -4.54 -9.70
C LEU A 26 -8.75 -4.29 -8.17
N VAL A 27 -9.90 -4.22 -7.51
CA VAL A 27 -10.02 -4.11 -6.05
C VAL A 27 -9.56 -5.39 -5.35
N ARG A 28 -9.79 -6.57 -5.94
CA ARG A 28 -9.31 -7.85 -5.42
C ARG A 28 -7.81 -8.02 -5.60
N GLU A 29 -7.26 -7.63 -6.75
CA GLU A 29 -5.84 -7.65 -7.05
C GLU A 29 -5.07 -6.68 -6.16
N SER A 30 -5.57 -5.45 -5.97
CA SER A 30 -5.05 -4.52 -4.95
C SER A 30 -5.31 -4.99 -3.52
N GLY A 31 -6.35 -5.81 -3.33
CA GLY A 31 -6.71 -6.47 -2.08
C GLY A 31 -5.73 -7.56 -1.62
N SER A 32 -4.77 -7.97 -2.46
CA SER A 32 -3.74 -8.94 -2.09
C SER A 32 -2.61 -8.39 -1.21
N LEU A 33 -2.35 -7.08 -1.27
CA LEU A 33 -1.23 -6.46 -0.55
C LEU A 33 -1.46 -6.47 0.96
N THR A 34 -0.72 -7.28 1.71
CA THR A 34 -0.74 -7.25 3.17
C THR A 34 -0.16 -5.95 3.71
N TYR A 35 -0.47 -5.61 4.96
CA TYR A 35 0.08 -4.40 5.58
C TYR A 35 1.61 -4.47 5.69
N GLU A 36 2.16 -5.65 5.99
CA GLU A 36 3.60 -5.88 6.05
C GLU A 36 4.27 -5.67 4.69
N GLU A 37 3.67 -6.18 3.61
CA GLU A 37 4.19 -5.95 2.26
C GLU A 37 4.16 -4.46 1.89
N PHE A 38 3.11 -3.74 2.30
CA PHE A 38 3.04 -2.30 2.11
C PHE A 38 4.14 -1.55 2.87
N LEU A 39 4.36 -1.87 4.16
CA LEU A 39 5.47 -1.29 4.93
C LEU A 39 6.83 -1.62 4.30
N GLY A 40 7.00 -2.84 3.76
CA GLY A 40 8.18 -3.22 3.00
C GLY A 40 8.42 -2.31 1.79
N ARG A 41 7.36 -1.99 1.02
CA ARG A 41 7.47 -1.05 -0.10
C ARG A 41 7.78 0.39 0.34
N VAL A 42 7.27 0.83 1.49
CA VAL A 42 7.62 2.14 2.07
C VAL A 42 9.10 2.18 2.47
N ALA A 43 9.63 1.10 3.04
CA ALA A 43 11.05 0.98 3.35
C ALA A 43 11.93 0.99 2.09
N GLU A 44 11.56 0.24 1.05
CA GLU A 44 12.26 0.27 -0.24
C GLU A 44 12.28 1.68 -0.85
N LEU A 45 11.16 2.42 -0.76
CA LEU A 45 11.07 3.80 -1.20
C LEU A 45 12.01 4.71 -0.41
N ASN A 46 12.07 4.56 0.92
CA ASN A 46 13.01 5.28 1.77
C ASN A 46 14.47 5.00 1.38
N ASP A 47 14.83 3.75 1.11
CA ASP A 47 16.18 3.38 0.68
C ASP A 47 16.58 4.01 -0.65
N VAL A 48 15.67 4.04 -1.64
CA VAL A 48 15.90 4.71 -2.92
C VAL A 48 16.11 6.21 -2.71
N THR A 49 15.25 6.82 -1.89
CA THR A 49 15.30 8.26 -1.64
C THR A 49 16.57 8.65 -0.86
N ALA A 50 17.01 7.82 0.09
CA ALA A 50 18.26 8.00 0.82
C ALA A 50 19.49 7.89 -0.10
N LYS A 51 19.50 6.95 -1.05
CA LYS A 51 20.57 6.84 -2.06
C LYS A 51 20.64 8.06 -2.96
N VAL A 52 19.49 8.59 -3.40
CA VAL A 52 19.41 9.81 -4.22
C VAL A 52 19.82 11.05 -3.42
N ALA A 53 19.46 11.11 -2.13
CA ALA A 53 19.84 12.18 -1.22
C ALA A 53 21.25 12.01 -0.63
N SER A 54 22.02 10.99 -1.05
CA SER A 54 23.36 10.75 -0.51
C SER A 54 24.28 11.96 -0.76
N GLY A 55 24.81 12.53 0.32
CA GLY A 55 25.59 13.77 0.28
C GLY A 55 24.78 15.06 0.48
N GLN A 56 23.46 14.98 0.65
CA GLN A 56 22.63 16.11 1.09
C GLN A 56 22.42 16.07 2.61
N GLU A 57 22.42 17.24 3.25
CA GLU A 57 22.16 17.39 4.69
C GLU A 57 20.73 16.98 5.08
N LYS A 58 19.82 17.04 4.11
CA LYS A 58 18.39 16.76 4.26
C LYS A 58 18.04 15.53 3.42
N HIS A 59 17.40 14.56 4.03
CA HIS A 59 16.79 13.44 3.31
C HIS A 59 15.31 13.36 3.66
N LEU A 60 14.52 12.92 2.68
CA LEU A 60 13.08 12.72 2.85
C LEU A 60 12.85 11.30 3.38
N LEU A 61 12.07 11.22 4.45
CA LEU A 61 11.61 9.96 4.99
C LEU A 61 10.10 9.88 4.85
N PHE A 62 9.65 8.75 4.35
CA PHE A 62 8.26 8.41 4.16
C PHE A 62 7.81 7.52 5.29
N GLU A 63 6.73 7.95 5.94
CA GLU A 63 6.11 7.19 7.01
C GLU A 63 4.60 7.15 6.79
N VAL A 64 3.98 6.08 7.26
CA VAL A 64 2.53 5.98 7.33
C VAL A 64 2.04 6.90 8.44
N GLN A 65 1.09 7.77 8.12
CA GLN A 65 0.49 8.64 9.13
C GLN A 65 -0.21 7.76 10.19
N PRO A 66 0.13 7.91 11.48
CA PRO A 66 -0.51 7.18 12.55
C PRO A 66 -2.03 7.39 12.53
N GLY A 67 -2.79 6.29 12.62
CA GLY A 67 -4.26 6.34 12.60
C GLY A 67 -4.87 6.21 11.20
N SER A 68 -4.11 6.47 10.13
CA SER A 68 -4.57 6.26 8.75
C SER A 68 -4.63 4.78 8.37
N ASP A 69 -3.88 3.95 9.06
CA ASP A 69 -3.79 2.51 8.88
C ASP A 69 -4.68 1.70 9.84
N SER A 70 -5.36 2.37 10.78
CA SER A 70 -6.13 1.71 11.83
C SER A 70 -7.49 1.12 11.37
N SER A 71 -7.89 1.35 10.12
CA SER A 71 -9.16 0.85 9.58
C SER A 71 -8.97 -0.43 8.75
N ALA A 72 -10.00 -1.28 8.68
CA ALA A 72 -10.00 -2.45 7.80
C ALA A 72 -9.85 -2.09 6.30
N PHE A 73 -10.15 -0.83 5.94
CA PHE A 73 -9.97 -0.27 4.60
C PHE A 73 -8.68 0.55 4.47
N TRP A 74 -7.68 0.33 5.32
CA TRP A 74 -6.42 1.10 5.33
C TRP A 74 -5.83 1.28 3.93
N LYS A 75 -5.93 0.28 3.06
CA LYS A 75 -5.44 0.35 1.67
C LYS A 75 -5.96 1.54 0.86
N VAL A 76 -7.12 2.09 1.22
CA VAL A 76 -7.75 3.24 0.55
C VAL A 76 -7.52 4.53 1.32
N VAL A 77 -7.26 4.45 2.62
CA VAL A 77 -7.18 5.62 3.52
C VAL A 77 -5.79 5.91 4.06
N VAL A 78 -4.81 5.03 3.82
CA VAL A 78 -3.44 5.18 4.31
C VAL A 78 -2.84 6.45 3.70
N ARG A 79 -2.27 7.29 4.55
CA ARG A 79 -1.64 8.55 4.12
C ARG A 79 -0.16 8.41 4.34
N VAL A 80 0.61 8.53 3.27
CA VAL A 80 2.07 8.58 3.35
C VAL A 80 2.47 10.04 3.52
N VAL A 81 3.15 10.35 4.63
CA VAL A 81 3.67 11.68 4.92
C VAL A 81 5.16 11.72 4.65
N TRP A 82 5.64 12.91 4.32
CA TRP A 82 7.03 13.18 3.98
C TRP A 82 7.60 14.00 5.12
N ILE A 83 8.57 13.46 5.84
CA ILE A 83 9.26 14.15 6.92
C ILE A 83 10.66 14.49 6.41
N LEU A 84 11.00 15.77 6.52
CA LEU A 84 12.35 16.22 6.22
C LEU A 84 13.23 15.91 7.42
N PHE A 85 14.13 14.93 7.28
CA PHE A 85 15.07 14.56 8.31
C PHE A 85 16.38 15.31 8.09
N TYR A 86 16.90 15.93 9.15
CA TYR A 86 18.21 16.56 9.15
C TYR A 86 19.22 15.58 9.73
N THR A 87 20.15 15.14 8.90
CA THR A 87 21.31 14.38 9.37
C THR A 87 22.30 15.40 9.92
N HIS A 88 22.21 15.67 11.24
CA HIS A 88 23.22 16.47 11.91
C HIS A 88 24.52 15.66 11.93
N CYS A 89 25.43 15.98 11.03
CA CYS A 89 26.77 15.40 11.01
C CYS A 89 27.51 15.93 12.25
N GLY A 90 27.87 15.03 13.16
CA GLY A 90 28.73 15.26 14.31
C GLY A 90 29.84 14.23 14.31
#